data_AF-A0A0E0HHD0-F1
#
_entry.id   AF-A0A0E0HHD0-F1
#
_cell.length_a   1.000
_cell.length_b   1.000
_cell.length_c   1.000
_cell.angle_alpha   90.00
_cell.angle_beta   90.00
_cell.angle_gamma   90.00
#
_symmetry.space_group_name_H-M   'P 1'
#
loop_
_entity.id
_entity.type
_entity.pdbx_description
1 polymer ?
#
loop_
_entity_poly.entity_id
_entity_poly.type
_entity_poly.pdbx_seq_one_letter_code
_entity_poly.pdbx_strand_id
1 'polypeptide(L)'
;MLVYDVNAKRSFNALNTWHDEFLTQASPSDPKHFPFILLGNKIDIDAGNRRAIPEKKAKEWCVSKGNIPYFETSAKDDYNVDSAFLCVAKLALEHEHDQDIYFKTVAQPAPDTEHTSGCAC
;
A
#
# COMPACT_ATOMS: atom_id res chain seq x y z
N MET A 1 1.68 -1.59 -0.24
CA MET A 1 0.32 -2.13 -0.02
C MET A 1 -0.70 -1.03 -0.32
N LEU A 2 -1.87 -1.39 -0.86
CA LEU A 2 -3.01 -0.48 -1.04
C LEU A 2 -4.15 -0.92 -0.14
N VAL A 3 -4.84 0.01 0.51
CA VAL A 3 -5.90 -0.28 1.49
C VAL A 3 -7.13 0.54 1.18
N TYR A 4 -8.31 -0.09 1.26
CA TYR A 4 -9.59 0.60 1.22
C TYR A 4 -10.52 0.06 2.32
N ASP A 5 -11.57 0.82 2.63
CA ASP A 5 -12.61 0.40 3.57
C ASP A 5 -13.77 -0.24 2.78
N VAL A 6 -14.11 -1.50 3.10
CA VAL A 6 -15.15 -2.26 2.37
C VAL A 6 -16.53 -1.61 2.43
N ASN A 7 -16.74 -0.72 3.39
CA ASN A 7 -17.99 -0.01 3.64
C ASN A 7 -18.01 1.39 2.99
N ALA A 8 -16.90 1.86 2.42
CA ALA A 8 -16.78 3.20 1.87
C ALA A 8 -16.36 3.21 0.39
N LYS A 9 -17.34 3.35 -0.51
CA LYS A 9 -17.13 3.37 -1.98
C LYS A 9 -16.08 4.39 -2.44
N ARG A 10 -16.00 5.55 -1.78
CA ARG A 10 -15.01 6.60 -2.10
C ARG A 10 -13.57 6.11 -1.93
N SER A 11 -13.30 5.30 -0.90
CA SER A 11 -11.96 4.76 -0.65
C SER A 11 -11.53 3.79 -1.76
N PHE A 12 -12.44 2.94 -2.23
CA PHE A 12 -12.18 2.04 -3.35
C PHE A 12 -11.94 2.80 -4.66
N ASN A 13 -12.72 3.84 -4.93
CA ASN A 13 -12.54 4.65 -6.14
C ASN A 13 -11.17 5.34 -6.21
N ALA A 14 -10.56 5.64 -5.07
CA ALA A 14 -9.23 6.26 -4.99
C ALA A 14 -8.09 5.29 -5.30
N LEU A 15 -8.33 3.96 -5.35
CA LEU A 15 -7.27 2.96 -5.56
C LEU A 15 -6.53 3.13 -6.89
N ASN A 16 -7.23 3.50 -7.97
CA ASN A 16 -6.58 3.76 -9.26
C ASN A 16 -5.59 4.92 -9.15
N THR A 17 -6.01 6.02 -8.54
CA THR A 17 -5.16 7.19 -8.31
C THR A 17 -3.94 6.82 -7.47
N TRP A 18 -4.14 6.17 -6.33
CA TRP A 18 -3.02 5.78 -5.46
C TRP A 18 -2.04 4.81 -6.12
N HIS A 19 -2.55 3.84 -6.88
CA HIS A 19 -1.71 2.89 -7.63
C HIS A 19 -0.85 3.61 -8.68
N ASP A 20 -1.47 4.46 -9.49
CA ASP A 20 -0.81 5.12 -10.61
C ASP A 20 0.14 6.23 -10.13
N GLU A 21 -0.22 6.97 -9.07
CA GLU A 21 0.64 7.94 -8.41
C GLU A 21 1.88 7.28 -7.80
N PHE A 22 1.71 6.13 -7.12
CA PHE A 22 2.85 5.41 -6.57
C PHE A 22 3.84 5.02 -7.67
N LEU A 23 3.37 4.39 -8.75
CA LEU A 23 4.23 3.97 -9.84
C LEU A 23 4.94 5.16 -10.51
N THR A 24 4.27 6.30 -10.60
CA THR A 24 4.85 7.54 -11.16
C THR A 24 5.93 8.11 -10.24
N GLN A 25 5.65 8.28 -8.95
CA GLN A 25 6.56 8.96 -8.02
C GLN A 25 7.70 8.07 -7.55
N ALA A 26 7.41 6.80 -7.24
CA ALA A 26 8.42 5.85 -6.81
C ALA A 26 9.34 5.42 -7.97
N SER A 27 8.83 5.47 -9.21
CA SER A 27 9.55 5.06 -10.43
C SER A 27 10.37 3.78 -10.23
N PRO A 28 9.74 2.66 -9.79
CA PRO A 28 10.45 1.40 -9.57
C PRO A 28 11.10 0.92 -10.89
N SER A 29 12.19 0.16 -10.80
CA SER A 29 12.90 -0.35 -11.99
C SER A 29 12.01 -1.24 -12.86
N ASP A 30 11.09 -1.99 -12.25
CA ASP A 30 10.04 -2.74 -12.92
C ASP A 30 8.64 -2.35 -12.40
N PRO A 31 8.01 -1.31 -12.97
CA PRO A 31 6.66 -0.88 -12.58
C PRO A 31 5.58 -1.91 -12.85
N LYS A 32 5.79 -2.84 -13.78
CA LYS A 32 4.77 -3.83 -14.17
C LYS A 32 4.68 -4.98 -13.19
N HIS A 33 5.81 -5.34 -12.58
CA HIS A 33 5.88 -6.45 -11.63
C HIS A 33 6.06 -6.01 -10.17
N PHE A 34 6.08 -4.69 -9.90
CA PHE A 34 6.22 -4.16 -8.55
C PHE A 34 5.20 -4.81 -7.57
N PRO A 35 5.64 -5.30 -6.40
CA PRO A 35 4.82 -6.13 -5.52
C PRO A 35 3.80 -5.30 -4.74
N PHE A 36 2.61 -5.14 -5.33
CA PHE A 36 1.43 -4.66 -4.62
C PHE A 36 0.66 -5.81 -3.98
N ILE A 37 -0.04 -5.49 -2.89
CA ILE A 37 -1.19 -6.26 -2.38
C ILE A 37 -2.33 -5.28 -2.08
N LEU A 38 -3.58 -5.74 -2.22
CA LEU A 38 -4.78 -4.97 -1.90
C LEU A 38 -5.43 -5.51 -0.61
N LEU A 39 -5.77 -4.60 0.31
CA LEU A 39 -6.48 -4.91 1.54
C LEU A 39 -7.86 -4.23 1.54
N GLY A 40 -8.92 -5.03 1.61
CA GLY A 40 -10.26 -4.58 2.00
C GLY A 40 -10.39 -4.63 3.52
N ASN A 41 -10.27 -3.48 4.17
CA ASN A 41 -10.27 -3.37 5.63
C ASN A 41 -11.68 -3.09 6.18
N LYS A 42 -11.84 -3.31 7.50
CA LYS A 42 -13.06 -3.09 8.30
C LYS A 42 -14.23 -4.01 7.95
N ILE A 43 -13.94 -5.28 7.69
CA ILE A 43 -14.98 -6.28 7.42
C ILE A 43 -15.83 -6.60 8.66
N ASP A 44 -15.37 -6.19 9.85
CA ASP A 44 -16.06 -6.35 11.13
C ASP A 44 -17.33 -5.49 11.25
N ILE A 45 -17.43 -4.42 10.46
CA ILE A 45 -18.53 -3.47 10.59
C ILE A 45 -19.84 -4.12 10.14
N ASP A 46 -20.80 -4.16 11.07
CA ASP A 46 -22.18 -4.60 10.84
C ASP A 46 -22.28 -6.00 10.22
N ALA A 47 -21.33 -6.89 10.54
CA ALA A 47 -21.21 -8.23 9.96
C ALA A 47 -21.28 -8.25 8.40
N GLY A 48 -20.82 -7.16 7.75
CA GLY A 48 -20.86 -7.00 6.30
C GLY A 48 -22.17 -6.44 5.73
N ASN A 49 -23.19 -6.13 6.55
CA ASN A 49 -24.45 -5.55 6.06
C ASN A 49 -24.28 -4.15 5.46
N ARG A 50 -23.26 -3.39 5.91
CA ARG A 50 -22.91 -2.07 5.37
C ARG A 50 -21.92 -2.11 4.23
N ARG A 51 -21.60 -3.29 3.70
CA ARG A 51 -20.64 -3.45 2.62
C ARG A 51 -21.10 -2.68 1.38
N ALA A 52 -20.32 -1.66 1.03
CA ALA A 52 -20.55 -0.85 -0.16
C ALA A 52 -19.85 -1.43 -1.39
N ILE A 53 -18.80 -2.23 -1.19
CA ILE A 53 -18.00 -2.85 -2.24
C ILE A 53 -18.11 -4.38 -2.14
N PRO A 54 -18.77 -5.03 -3.12
CA PRO A 54 -18.75 -6.48 -3.23
C PRO A 54 -17.32 -7.00 -3.41
N GLU A 55 -16.99 -8.10 -2.74
CA GLU A 55 -15.67 -8.72 -2.81
C GLU A 55 -15.25 -9.03 -4.26
N LYS A 56 -16.20 -9.49 -5.09
CA LYS A 56 -16.00 -9.75 -6.52
C LYS A 56 -15.42 -8.54 -7.26
N LYS A 57 -15.90 -7.33 -6.94
CA LYS A 57 -15.42 -6.10 -7.59
C LYS A 57 -13.97 -5.79 -7.24
N ALA A 58 -13.56 -6.07 -6.00
CA ALA A 58 -12.18 -5.89 -5.57
C ALA A 58 -11.25 -6.91 -6.25
N LYS A 59 -11.69 -8.17 -6.35
CA LYS A 59 -10.97 -9.22 -7.09
C LYS A 59 -10.80 -8.87 -8.57
N GLU A 60 -11.84 -8.39 -9.24
CA GLU A 60 -11.77 -7.94 -10.64
C GLU A 60 -10.77 -6.80 -10.82
N TRP A 61 -10.74 -5.84 -9.89
CA TRP A 61 -9.76 -4.76 -9.91
C TRP A 61 -8.33 -5.30 -9.77
N CYS A 62 -8.12 -6.27 -8.88
CA CYS A 62 -6.82 -6.91 -8.69
C CYS A 62 -6.33 -7.65 -9.95
N VAL A 63 -7.23 -8.40 -10.60
CA VAL A 63 -6.93 -9.06 -11.89
C VAL A 63 -6.54 -8.02 -12.95
N SER A 64 -7.23 -6.88 -13.01
CA SER A 64 -6.95 -5.82 -13.98
C SER A 64 -5.59 -5.13 -13.77
N LYS A 65 -5.00 -5.26 -12.58
CA LYS A 65 -3.73 -4.63 -12.18
C LYS A 65 -2.57 -5.61 -12.07
N GLY A 66 -2.61 -6.73 -12.81
CA GLY A 66 -1.52 -7.72 -12.81
C GLY A 66 -1.70 -8.84 -11.79
N ASN A 67 -2.95 -9.19 -11.47
CA ASN A 67 -3.28 -10.26 -10.53
C ASN A 67 -2.74 -10.02 -9.10
N ILE A 68 -2.90 -8.78 -8.62
CA ILE A 68 -2.50 -8.35 -7.27
C ILE A 68 -3.17 -9.24 -6.21
N PRO A 69 -2.44 -9.78 -5.22
CA PRO A 69 -3.06 -10.52 -4.12
C PRO A 69 -4.03 -9.64 -3.31
N TYR A 70 -5.18 -10.21 -2.97
CA TYR A 70 -6.24 -9.52 -2.25
C TYR A 70 -6.55 -10.19 -0.91
N PHE A 71 -6.67 -9.38 0.14
CA PHE A 71 -7.03 -9.82 1.49
C PHE A 71 -8.19 -9.00 2.04
N GLU A 72 -9.13 -9.67 2.68
CA GLU A 72 -10.10 -9.02 3.56
C GLU A 72 -9.58 -9.04 4.99
N THR A 73 -9.58 -7.88 5.65
CA THR A 73 -8.94 -7.68 6.95
C THR A 73 -9.88 -6.95 7.91
N SER A 74 -9.72 -7.25 9.20
CA SER A 74 -10.23 -6.42 10.29
C SER A 74 -9.05 -6.11 11.20
N ALA A 75 -8.54 -4.88 11.12
CA ALA A 75 -7.52 -4.41 12.06
C ALA A 75 -8.04 -4.38 13.51
N LYS A 76 -9.36 -4.26 13.69
CA LYS A 76 -10.00 -4.22 15.01
C LYS A 76 -10.03 -5.60 15.67
N ASP A 77 -10.35 -6.63 14.88
CA ASP A 77 -10.50 -8.00 15.38
C ASP A 77 -9.25 -8.86 15.10
N ASP A 78 -8.15 -8.22 14.70
CA ASP A 78 -6.89 -8.88 14.33
C ASP A 78 -7.06 -9.99 13.26
N TYR A 79 -7.99 -9.77 12.34
CA TYR A 79 -8.32 -10.74 11.31
C TYR A 79 -7.52 -10.50 10.04
N ASN A 80 -6.77 -11.52 9.61
CA ASN A 80 -5.98 -11.57 8.37
C ASN A 80 -4.88 -10.49 8.22
N VAL A 81 -4.59 -9.71 9.26
CA VAL A 81 -3.55 -8.68 9.24
C VAL A 81 -2.18 -9.33 9.04
N ASP A 82 -1.83 -10.30 9.89
CA ASP A 82 -0.56 -11.03 9.79
C ASP A 82 -0.36 -11.71 8.43
N SER A 83 -1.39 -12.38 7.92
CA SER A 83 -1.36 -13.04 6.61
C SER A 83 -1.08 -12.05 5.47
N ALA A 84 -1.69 -10.86 5.52
CA ALA A 84 -1.47 -9.83 4.52
C ALA A 84 -0.04 -9.27 4.59
N PHE A 85 0.45 -8.95 5.79
CA PHE A 85 1.82 -8.47 5.99
C PHE A 85 2.87 -9.50 5.60
N LEU A 86 2.67 -10.77 5.96
CA LEU A 86 3.56 -11.85 5.58
C LEU A 86 3.59 -12.06 4.05
N CYS A 87 2.44 -11.90 3.38
CA CYS A 87 2.37 -12.00 1.92
C CYS A 87 3.21 -10.91 1.24
N VAL A 88 3.04 -9.64 1.61
CA VAL A 88 3.83 -8.56 0.99
C VAL A 88 5.32 -8.68 1.31
N ALA A 89 5.67 -9.12 2.53
CA ALA A 89 7.08 -9.34 2.89
C ALA A 89 7.73 -10.42 1.99
N LYS A 90 7.03 -11.53 1.74
CA LYS A 90 7.51 -12.58 0.82
C LYS A 90 7.66 -12.06 -0.60
N LEU A 91 6.65 -11.37 -1.12
CA LEU A 91 6.71 -10.79 -2.47
C LEU A 91 7.85 -9.78 -2.61
N ALA A 92 8.10 -8.97 -1.59
CA ALA A 92 9.20 -8.02 -1.58
C ALA A 92 10.56 -8.73 -1.64
N LEU A 93 10.77 -9.77 -0.81
CA LEU A 93 12.00 -10.57 -0.82
C LEU A 93 12.24 -11.28 -2.16
N GLU A 94 11.18 -11.76 -2.80
CA GLU A 94 11.26 -12.35 -4.15
C GLU A 94 11.61 -11.30 -5.22
N HIS A 95 11.27 -10.03 -4.98
CA HIS A 95 11.57 -8.90 -5.86
C HIS A 95 12.92 -8.23 -5.59
N GLU A 96 13.54 -8.45 -4.42
CA GLU A 96 14.79 -7.81 -3.98
C GLU A 96 16.01 -8.19 -4.82
N HIS A 97 15.90 -9.18 -5.72
CA HIS A 97 16.99 -9.51 -6.64
C HIS A 97 17.31 -8.37 -7.65
N ASP A 98 16.51 -7.29 -7.70
CA ASP A 98 16.63 -6.17 -8.66
C ASP A 98 16.70 -4.72 -8.07
N GLN A 99 16.56 -4.47 -6.75
CA GLN A 99 16.33 -3.10 -6.24
C GLN A 99 16.98 -2.70 -4.89
N ASP A 100 18.31 -2.67 -4.81
CA ASP A 100 19.07 -2.09 -3.67
C ASP A 100 18.86 -0.55 -3.43
N ILE A 101 17.97 0.10 -4.18
CA ILE A 101 17.90 1.58 -4.25
C ILE A 101 16.75 2.19 -3.42
N TYR A 102 15.65 1.49 -3.17
CA TYR A 102 14.43 2.12 -2.62
C TYR A 102 14.51 2.45 -1.11
N PHE A 103 15.24 1.67 -0.32
CA PHE A 103 15.26 1.83 1.15
C PHE A 103 16.01 3.08 1.64
N LYS A 104 16.89 3.67 0.80
CA LYS A 104 17.68 4.86 1.18
C LYS A 104 16.89 6.16 1.20
N THR A 105 15.75 6.24 0.49
CA THR A 105 15.02 7.51 0.33
C THR A 105 13.99 7.75 1.44
N VAL A 106 13.44 6.71 2.05
CA VAL A 106 12.43 6.84 3.13
C VAL A 106 13.10 7.07 4.50
N ALA A 107 14.38 6.72 4.63
CA ALA A 107 15.13 6.78 5.89
C ALA A 107 16.04 8.01 6.04
N GLN A 108 15.71 9.15 5.42
CA GLN A 108 16.39 10.41 5.76
C GLN A 108 15.63 11.14 6.88
N PRO A 109 16.17 11.25 8.11
CA PRO A 109 15.70 12.26 9.03
C PRO A 109 16.04 13.64 8.44
N ALA A 110 15.12 14.59 8.58
CA ALA A 110 15.30 15.96 8.09
C ALA A 110 16.64 16.54 8.57
N PRO A 111 17.39 17.27 7.73
CA PRO A 111 18.61 17.93 8.18
C PRO A 111 18.23 19.06 9.14
N ASP A 112 18.77 19.01 10.36
CA ASP A 112 18.75 20.12 11.31
C ASP A 112 19.37 21.35 10.64
N THR A 113 18.60 22.42 10.47
CA THR A 113 19.09 23.72 10.03
C THR A 113 19.88 24.35 11.17
N GLU A 114 21.19 24.12 11.21
CA GLU A 114 22.12 24.96 11.96
C GLU A 114 22.12 26.37 11.36
N HIS A 115 21.42 27.30 12.02
CA HIS A 115 21.61 28.73 11.80
C HIS A 115 23.00 29.14 12.31
N THR A 116 23.96 29.14 11.40
CA THR A 116 25.20 29.90 11.54
C THR A 116 24.88 31.38 11.31
N SER A 117 25.06 32.22 12.34
CA SER A 117 25.15 33.67 12.17
C SER A 117 25.99 34.31 13.27
N GLY A 118 27.10 34.93 12.85
CA GLY A 118 27.63 36.10 13.53
C GLY A 118 29.01 35.94 14.19
N CYS A 119 30.08 36.00 13.40
CA CYS A 119 31.34 36.59 13.87
C CYS A 119 31.83 37.60 12.81
N ALA A 120 31.86 38.87 13.20
CA ALA A 120 32.58 39.92 12.49
C ALA A 120 33.14 40.88 13.55
N CYS A 121 34.48 40.87 13.62
CA CYS A 121 35.43 41.87 14.09
C CYS A 121 35.11 42.71 15.33
#